data_AF-A0A1V2B3Z9-F1
#
_entry.id   AF-A0A1V2B3Z9-F1
#
_cell.length_a   1.000
_cell.length_b   1.000
_cell.length_c   1.000
_cell.angle_alpha   90.00
_cell.angle_beta   90.00
_cell.angle_gamma   90.00
#
_symmetry.space_group_name_H-M   'P 1'
#
loop_
_entity.id
_entity.type
_entity.pdbx_description
1 polymer ?
#
loop_
_entity_poly.entity_id
_entity_poly.type
_entity_poly.pdbx_seq_one_letter_code
_entity_poly.pdbx_strand_id
1 'polypeptide(L)'
;MENILQQRVISGDTIFGNGLLESRPFYLYYFNRIPNISMVYGINGERSLAAFKNAYKDKISEVYRREEIDKKDKTYQHDLSIVVLNNELMVEFGDGYCEILHNGHSDPFVKEITTLVRRYRTREKKKKFELNLITVENGTLTLKPMEFKRTKLDLHLYYEDDFLSIDQLIYKRLNTDEDKGIVLLHGLPGTGKTTYLRYLIGRLKKRVLFLSPAVARNIMQPEFIDLLIDNPNTILVIEDAENIIMDRKTTGNSSVSNLLNLSDGLLADCLNVQVICTFNSDISQIDSALLRKGRLIAKYEFGKLSVDKARQLSGKQGFQTLIDKPMTIAEVMNQHEPSFEKQEVTIGFRAGFKM
;
A
#
# COMPACT_ATOMS: atom_id res chain seq x y z
N MET A 1 -11.12 32.03 -60.26
CA MET A 1 -10.56 31.00 -59.35
C MET A 1 -9.90 31.74 -58.20
N GLU A 2 -10.69 32.05 -57.18
CA GLU A 2 -10.21 32.77 -55.99
C GLU A 2 -9.45 31.79 -55.08
N ASN A 3 -8.21 32.15 -54.76
CA ASN A 3 -7.42 31.51 -53.72
C ASN A 3 -8.10 31.77 -52.36
N ILE A 4 -8.92 30.84 -51.91
CA ILE A 4 -9.37 30.81 -50.51
C ILE A 4 -8.15 30.42 -49.67
N LEU A 5 -7.43 31.43 -49.17
CA LEU A 5 -6.51 31.27 -48.05
C LEU A 5 -7.34 30.81 -46.84
N GLN A 6 -7.34 29.51 -46.56
CA GLN A 6 -7.85 28.99 -45.29
C GLN A 6 -7.01 29.58 -44.16
N GLN A 7 -7.49 30.66 -43.54
CA GLN A 7 -6.94 31.14 -42.28
C GLN A 7 -7.28 30.11 -41.19
N ARG A 8 -6.26 29.41 -40.70
CA ARG A 8 -6.39 28.59 -39.49
C ARG A 8 -6.29 29.51 -38.28
N VAL A 9 -7.37 29.64 -37.54
CA VAL A 9 -7.37 30.34 -36.25
C VAL A 9 -6.96 29.33 -35.18
N ILE A 10 -5.80 29.52 -34.56
CA ILE A 10 -5.42 28.85 -33.31
C ILE A 10 -5.63 29.88 -32.20
N SER A 11 -6.64 29.70 -31.34
CA SER A 11 -6.84 30.60 -30.21
C SER A 11 -5.73 30.41 -29.19
N GLY A 12 -5.18 31.50 -28.63
CA GLY A 12 -4.16 31.41 -27.59
C GLY A 12 -4.62 30.61 -26.36
N ASP A 13 -5.93 30.62 -26.08
CA ASP A 13 -6.54 29.92 -24.95
C ASP A 13 -6.32 28.40 -24.99
N THR A 14 -6.13 27.80 -26.17
CA THR A 14 -5.88 26.36 -26.31
C THR A 14 -4.40 26.00 -26.25
N ILE A 15 -3.50 26.98 -26.29
CA ILE A 15 -2.05 26.74 -26.23
C ILE A 15 -1.56 26.79 -24.78
N PHE A 16 -2.14 27.64 -23.93
CA PHE A 16 -1.67 27.89 -22.56
C PHE A 16 -2.50 27.16 -21.47
N GLY A 17 -2.78 25.86 -21.63
CA GLY A 17 -3.68 25.11 -20.74
C GLY A 17 -3.05 24.58 -19.44
N ASN A 18 -1.73 24.45 -19.37
CA ASN A 18 -1.02 23.87 -18.22
C ASN A 18 -0.16 24.91 -17.46
N GLY A 19 -0.36 26.21 -17.65
CA GLY A 19 0.52 27.23 -17.07
C GLY A 19 1.89 27.38 -17.78
N LEU A 20 2.13 26.64 -18.87
CA LEU A 20 3.15 26.89 -19.88
C LEU A 20 2.48 26.74 -21.27
N LEU A 21 2.97 25.86 -22.13
CA LEU A 21 2.44 25.52 -23.43
C LEU A 21 2.04 24.05 -23.38
N GLU A 22 0.86 23.70 -23.88
CA GLU A 22 0.53 22.30 -24.14
C GLU A 22 1.33 21.82 -25.36
N SER A 23 2.10 20.74 -25.21
CA SER A 23 3.01 20.21 -26.25
C SER A 23 2.35 19.99 -27.61
N ARG A 24 1.11 19.48 -27.64
CA ARG A 24 0.39 19.10 -28.86
C ARG A 24 -0.08 20.30 -29.69
N PRO A 25 -0.86 21.26 -29.15
CA PRO A 25 -1.20 22.47 -29.89
C PRO A 25 0.05 23.30 -30.19
N PHE A 26 1.08 23.26 -29.33
CA PHE A 26 2.34 23.93 -29.62
C PHE A 26 3.09 23.30 -30.79
N TYR A 27 3.15 21.96 -30.90
CA TYR A 27 3.71 21.29 -32.08
C TYR A 27 2.95 21.67 -33.35
N LEU A 28 1.61 21.66 -33.29
CA LEU A 28 0.79 22.08 -34.43
C LEU A 28 1.08 23.52 -34.84
N TYR A 29 1.20 24.44 -33.87
CA TYR A 29 1.55 25.83 -34.13
C TYR A 29 2.96 25.97 -34.73
N TYR A 30 3.95 25.29 -34.15
CA TYR A 30 5.36 25.45 -34.48
C TYR A 30 5.73 24.81 -35.83
N PHE A 31 5.23 23.60 -36.10
CA PHE A 31 5.54 22.85 -37.33
C PHE A 31 4.41 22.86 -38.38
N ASN A 32 3.25 23.44 -38.07
CA ASN A 32 2.05 23.45 -38.92
C ASN A 32 1.63 22.03 -39.38
N ARG A 33 1.83 21.03 -38.52
CA ARG A 33 1.54 19.61 -38.77
C ARG A 33 0.98 18.93 -37.53
N ILE A 34 0.23 17.85 -37.73
CA ILE A 34 -0.23 16.99 -36.64
C ILE A 34 0.93 16.04 -36.26
N PRO A 35 1.29 15.92 -34.96
CA PRO A 35 2.34 15.01 -34.53
C PRO A 35 1.84 13.57 -34.42
N ASN A 36 2.77 12.63 -34.62
CA ASN A 36 2.70 11.32 -33.97
C ASN A 36 3.27 11.44 -32.57
N ILE A 37 2.75 10.66 -31.62
CA ILE A 37 3.07 10.79 -30.19
C ILE A 37 3.59 9.44 -29.68
N SER A 38 4.77 9.47 -29.06
CA SER A 38 5.35 8.34 -28.34
C SER A 38 5.55 8.71 -26.87
N MET A 39 5.05 7.88 -25.95
CA MET A 39 5.10 8.13 -24.51
C MET A 39 6.05 7.19 -23.78
N VAL A 40 6.82 7.73 -22.83
CA VAL A 40 7.65 6.97 -21.89
C VAL A 40 7.30 7.35 -20.47
N TYR A 41 6.83 6.38 -19.68
CA TYR A 41 6.48 6.57 -18.27
C TYR A 41 7.51 5.96 -17.32
N GLY A 42 7.44 6.38 -16.05
CA GLY A 42 8.26 5.87 -14.95
C GLY A 42 9.70 6.36 -15.00
N ILE A 43 9.93 7.58 -15.48
CA ILE A 43 11.26 8.19 -15.57
C ILE A 43 11.36 9.42 -14.65
N ASN A 44 12.58 9.75 -14.21
CA ASN A 44 12.82 11.00 -13.53
C ASN A 44 12.96 12.11 -14.60
N GLY A 45 11.94 12.96 -14.74
CA GLY A 45 11.85 13.99 -15.79
C GLY A 45 13.05 14.93 -15.81
N GLU A 46 13.44 15.46 -14.65
CA GLU A 46 14.56 16.39 -14.49
C GLU A 46 15.90 15.78 -14.96
N ARG A 47 16.25 14.58 -14.48
CA ARG A 47 17.49 13.89 -14.89
C ARG A 47 17.45 13.48 -16.35
N SER A 48 16.28 13.07 -16.85
CA SER A 48 16.08 12.71 -18.25
C SER A 48 16.28 13.92 -19.16
N LEU A 49 15.72 15.08 -18.80
CA LEU A 49 15.93 16.35 -19.48
C LEU A 49 17.42 16.72 -19.48
N ALA A 50 18.09 16.67 -18.33
CA ALA A 50 19.51 16.99 -18.23
C ALA A 50 20.36 16.10 -19.15
N ALA A 51 20.09 14.79 -19.16
CA ALA A 51 20.77 13.84 -20.03
C ALA A 51 20.47 14.08 -21.52
N PHE A 52 19.21 14.36 -21.85
CA PHE A 52 18.76 14.67 -23.21
C PHE A 52 19.47 15.92 -23.75
N LYS A 53 19.52 16.99 -22.96
CA LYS A 53 20.20 18.24 -23.33
C LYS A 53 21.68 18.05 -23.58
N ASN A 54 22.33 17.21 -22.78
CA ASN A 54 23.74 16.89 -22.96
C ASN A 54 23.97 16.04 -24.23
N ALA A 55 23.10 15.06 -24.50
CA ALA A 55 23.25 14.14 -25.64
C ALA A 55 22.93 14.80 -26.99
N TYR A 56 21.98 15.74 -27.03
CA TYR A 56 21.44 16.31 -28.26
C TYR A 56 21.60 17.82 -28.37
N LYS A 57 22.58 18.40 -27.67
CA LYS A 57 22.83 19.85 -27.59
C LYS A 57 22.79 20.54 -28.97
N ASP A 58 23.41 19.94 -29.98
CA ASP A 58 23.53 20.52 -31.33
C ASP A 58 22.26 20.40 -32.18
N LYS A 59 21.27 19.62 -31.73
CA LYS A 59 19.98 19.43 -32.40
C LYS A 59 18.85 20.23 -31.75
N ILE A 60 19.10 20.80 -30.57
CA ILE A 60 18.11 21.57 -29.82
C ILE A 60 18.03 22.98 -30.40
N SER A 61 16.83 23.37 -30.80
CA SER A 61 16.52 24.72 -31.27
C SER A 61 16.11 25.60 -30.10
N GLU A 62 15.15 25.16 -29.29
CA GLU A 62 14.55 25.95 -28.22
C GLU A 62 14.21 25.08 -27.01
N VAL A 63 14.17 25.70 -25.82
CA VAL A 63 13.75 25.03 -24.59
C VAL A 63 12.88 25.94 -23.75
N TYR A 64 11.65 25.51 -23.51
CA TYR A 64 10.68 26.16 -22.65
C TYR A 64 10.55 25.39 -21.34
N ARG A 65 10.42 26.08 -20.21
CA ARG A 65 10.34 25.43 -18.89
C ARG A 65 9.26 26.06 -18.02
N ARG A 66 8.63 25.21 -17.21
CA ARG A 66 7.83 25.56 -16.04
C ARG A 66 8.54 24.98 -14.82
N GLU A 67 8.75 25.80 -13.81
CA GLU A 67 9.46 25.42 -12.60
C GLU A 67 8.64 25.86 -11.37
N GLU A 68 8.65 25.05 -10.32
CA GLU A 68 7.85 25.29 -9.10
C GLU A 68 8.76 25.33 -7.87
N ILE A 69 8.31 25.98 -6.79
CA ILE A 69 9.02 26.01 -5.51
C ILE A 69 8.03 25.70 -4.39
N ASP A 70 8.28 24.65 -3.61
CA ASP A 70 7.49 24.36 -2.41
C ASP A 70 7.88 25.32 -1.27
N LYS A 71 6.98 25.55 -0.31
CA LYS A 71 7.16 26.40 0.87
C LYS A 71 8.41 26.07 1.69
N LYS A 72 8.93 24.85 1.58
CA LYS A 72 10.12 24.38 2.31
C LYS A 72 11.42 24.49 1.50
N ASP A 73 11.32 24.71 0.20
CA ASP A 73 12.46 24.73 -0.70
C ASP A 73 13.03 26.14 -0.88
N LYS A 74 14.34 26.21 -1.18
CA LYS A 74 15.06 27.48 -1.41
C LYS A 74 15.31 27.77 -2.88
N THR A 75 14.97 26.83 -3.78
CA THR A 75 15.24 26.91 -5.22
C THR A 75 14.09 26.30 -6.01
N TYR A 76 13.85 26.84 -7.19
CA TYR A 76 12.91 26.27 -8.16
C TYR A 76 13.34 24.85 -8.57
N GLN A 77 12.36 23.98 -8.69
CA GLN A 77 12.47 22.60 -9.14
C GLN A 77 11.82 22.45 -10.51
N HIS A 78 12.36 21.53 -11.31
CA HIS A 78 11.77 21.18 -12.60
C HIS A 78 10.36 20.60 -12.40
N ASP A 79 9.40 21.17 -13.11
CA ASP A 79 8.03 20.66 -13.18
C ASP A 79 7.73 20.18 -14.60
N LEU A 80 7.91 21.07 -15.59
CA LEU A 80 7.73 20.74 -17.00
C LEU A 80 8.83 21.37 -17.87
N SER A 81 9.27 20.69 -18.92
CA SER A 81 10.05 21.33 -19.99
C SER A 81 9.68 20.79 -21.35
N ILE A 82 9.58 21.68 -22.33
CA ILE A 82 9.40 21.35 -23.73
C ILE A 82 10.68 21.70 -24.48
N VAL A 83 11.26 20.73 -25.17
CA VAL A 83 12.46 20.87 -25.98
C VAL A 83 12.08 20.75 -27.44
N VAL A 84 12.36 21.78 -28.22
CA VAL A 84 12.14 21.79 -29.68
C VAL A 84 13.45 21.44 -30.37
N LEU A 85 13.39 20.51 -31.32
CA LEU A 85 14.53 20.10 -32.12
C LEU A 85 14.40 20.57 -33.58
N ASN A 86 15.54 20.65 -34.26
CA ASN A 86 15.63 21.14 -35.64
C ASN A 86 15.07 20.17 -36.72
N ASN A 87 14.65 18.97 -36.34
CA ASN A 87 14.19 17.91 -37.24
C ASN A 87 12.69 17.58 -37.09
N GLU A 88 11.85 18.59 -36.83
CA GLU A 88 10.40 18.42 -36.60
C GLU A 88 10.09 17.44 -35.46
N LEU A 89 10.86 17.55 -34.38
CA LEU A 89 10.61 16.83 -33.14
C LEU A 89 10.46 17.81 -31.98
N MET A 90 9.60 17.44 -31.06
CA MET A 90 9.43 18.11 -29.79
C MET A 90 9.39 17.06 -28.69
N VAL A 91 10.06 17.32 -27.57
CA VAL A 91 10.09 16.41 -26.43
C VAL A 91 9.69 17.15 -25.18
N GLU A 92 8.60 16.71 -24.56
CA GLU A 92 8.16 17.18 -23.26
C GLU A 92 8.68 16.27 -22.16
N PHE A 93 9.23 16.86 -21.11
CA PHE A 93 9.66 16.19 -19.89
C PHE A 93 8.83 16.71 -18.72
N GLY A 94 7.89 15.91 -18.22
CA GLY A 94 7.13 16.19 -17.01
C GLY A 94 7.57 15.32 -15.84
N ASP A 95 6.86 15.42 -14.71
CA ASP A 95 7.11 14.52 -13.58
C ASP A 95 6.67 13.08 -13.92
N GLY A 96 7.61 12.14 -13.87
CA GLY A 96 7.34 10.74 -14.14
C GLY A 96 7.27 10.34 -15.62
N TYR A 97 7.29 11.25 -16.59
CA TYR A 97 7.10 10.93 -18.01
C TYR A 97 7.92 11.76 -19.00
N CYS A 98 7.97 11.27 -20.24
CA CYS A 98 8.47 11.96 -21.42
C CYS A 98 7.50 11.72 -22.59
N GLU A 99 7.02 12.79 -23.23
CA GLU A 99 6.22 12.75 -24.45
C GLU A 99 7.09 13.18 -25.64
N ILE A 100 7.18 12.34 -26.67
CA ILE A 100 7.96 12.60 -27.89
C ILE A 100 6.97 12.82 -29.04
N LEU A 101 6.92 14.04 -29.56
CA LEU A 101 6.09 14.44 -30.68
C LEU A 101 6.96 14.49 -31.94
N HIS A 102 6.56 13.79 -33.00
CA HIS A 102 7.37 13.61 -34.21
C HIS A 102 6.55 13.51 -35.49
N ASN A 103 7.17 13.81 -36.63
CA ASN A 103 6.54 13.79 -37.94
C ASN A 103 6.29 12.40 -38.56
N GLY A 104 6.53 11.31 -37.82
CA GLY A 104 6.37 9.93 -38.31
C GLY A 104 7.49 9.40 -39.20
N HIS A 105 8.51 10.20 -39.52
CA HIS A 105 9.67 9.78 -40.33
C HIS A 105 10.95 9.60 -39.50
N SER A 106 10.84 9.72 -38.17
CA SER A 106 11.97 9.80 -37.24
C SER A 106 12.11 8.59 -36.31
N ASP A 107 11.60 7.43 -36.71
CA ASP A 107 11.54 6.21 -35.87
C ASP A 107 12.89 5.79 -35.25
N PRO A 108 14.03 5.82 -35.96
CA PRO A 108 15.32 5.50 -35.35
C PRO A 108 15.67 6.47 -34.22
N PHE A 109 15.39 7.76 -34.42
CA PHE A 109 15.71 8.80 -33.45
C PHE A 109 14.77 8.77 -32.23
N VAL A 110 13.47 8.49 -32.44
CA VAL A 110 12.53 8.24 -31.33
C VAL A 110 12.99 7.07 -30.47
N LYS A 111 13.50 5.99 -31.08
CA LYS A 111 14.07 4.84 -30.34
C LYS A 111 15.34 5.20 -29.58
N GLU A 112 16.22 6.03 -30.14
CA GLU A 112 17.41 6.54 -29.45
C GLU A 112 17.03 7.35 -28.21
N ILE A 113 16.11 8.31 -28.35
CA ILE A 113 15.60 9.12 -27.25
C ILE A 113 14.98 8.22 -26.18
N THR A 114 14.11 7.29 -26.59
CA THR A 114 13.48 6.31 -25.69
C THR A 114 14.51 5.51 -24.91
N THR A 115 15.57 5.05 -25.58
CA THR A 115 16.66 4.30 -24.96
C THR A 115 17.45 5.15 -23.96
N LEU A 116 17.70 6.42 -24.28
CA LEU A 116 18.38 7.36 -23.39
C LEU A 116 17.57 7.60 -22.12
N VAL A 117 16.30 8.00 -22.25
CA VAL A 117 15.47 8.40 -21.09
C VAL A 117 15.13 7.20 -20.19
N ARG A 118 15.03 5.98 -20.73
CA ARG A 118 14.82 4.75 -19.94
C ARG A 118 15.98 4.43 -19.00
N ARG A 119 17.18 4.98 -19.20
CA ARG A 119 18.30 4.84 -18.25
C ARG A 119 18.06 5.61 -16.94
N TYR A 120 17.16 6.58 -16.96
CA TYR A 120 16.79 7.43 -15.83
C TYR A 120 15.43 7.06 -15.26
N ARG A 121 15.03 5.78 -15.39
CA ARG A 121 13.84 5.25 -14.74
C ARG A 121 13.86 5.59 -13.26
N THR A 122 12.77 6.18 -12.78
CA THR A 122 12.58 6.40 -11.36
C THR A 122 12.48 5.03 -10.73
N ARG A 123 13.49 4.64 -9.94
CA ARG A 123 13.23 3.64 -8.91
C ARG A 123 12.27 4.34 -7.97
N GLU A 124 11.03 3.88 -7.86
CA GLU A 124 10.26 4.15 -6.65
C GLU A 124 11.20 3.82 -5.49
N LYS A 125 11.69 4.84 -4.79
CA LYS A 125 12.31 4.59 -3.49
C LYS A 125 11.16 4.01 -2.70
N LYS A 126 11.15 2.69 -2.48
CA LYS A 126 10.33 2.08 -1.44
C LYS A 126 10.63 2.89 -0.19
N LYS A 127 9.75 3.83 0.17
CA LYS A 127 9.89 4.58 1.41
C LYS A 127 9.91 3.51 2.48
N LYS A 128 11.00 3.49 3.26
CA LYS A 128 11.22 2.44 4.24
C LYS A 128 10.06 2.49 5.22
N PHE A 129 9.26 1.42 5.27
CA PHE A 129 8.15 1.25 6.23
C PHE A 129 6.95 2.20 6.02
N GLU A 130 6.51 2.36 4.78
CA GLU A 130 5.27 3.07 4.43
C GLU A 130 4.08 2.11 4.53
N LEU A 131 3.23 2.33 5.53
CA LEU A 131 1.92 1.70 5.65
C LEU A 131 0.92 2.61 4.93
N ASN A 132 0.12 2.07 4.01
CA ASN A 132 -0.83 2.89 3.27
C ASN A 132 -2.21 2.74 3.91
N LEU A 133 -2.70 3.83 4.50
CA LEU A 133 -4.06 3.88 5.02
C LEU A 133 -5.01 4.13 3.85
N ILE A 134 -6.02 3.28 3.70
CA ILE A 134 -7.09 3.53 2.73
C ILE A 134 -8.06 4.55 3.33
N THR A 135 -8.19 5.69 2.66
CA THR A 135 -9.11 6.77 3.03
C THR A 135 -10.07 7.09 1.89
N VAL A 136 -11.17 7.75 2.19
CA VAL A 136 -12.08 8.29 1.17
C VAL A 136 -11.87 9.80 1.12
N GLU A 137 -11.40 10.31 -0.03
CA GLU A 137 -11.30 11.74 -0.32
C GLU A 137 -12.20 12.07 -1.51
N ASN A 138 -13.09 13.06 -1.34
CA ASN A 138 -14.04 13.48 -2.38
C ASN A 138 -14.86 12.32 -2.98
N GLY A 139 -15.18 11.31 -2.16
CA GLY A 139 -15.92 10.11 -2.60
C GLY A 139 -15.08 9.06 -3.32
N THR A 140 -13.77 9.27 -3.49
CA THR A 140 -12.85 8.32 -4.12
C THR A 140 -11.93 7.68 -3.08
N LEU A 141 -11.65 6.38 -3.23
CA LEU A 141 -10.67 5.69 -2.39
C LEU A 141 -9.26 6.13 -2.75
N THR A 142 -8.50 6.59 -1.76
CA THR A 142 -7.12 7.04 -1.92
C THR A 142 -6.20 6.36 -0.90
N LEU A 143 -4.95 6.14 -1.30
CA LEU A 143 -3.90 5.63 -0.40
C LEU A 143 -3.17 6.81 0.24
N LYS A 144 -3.30 6.93 1.56
CA LYS A 144 -2.51 7.87 2.33
C LYS A 144 -1.31 7.17 2.96
N PRO A 145 -0.08 7.55 2.57
CA PRO A 145 1.10 6.96 3.16
C PRO A 145 1.26 7.42 4.61
N MET A 146 1.49 6.46 5.50
CA MET A 146 1.77 6.67 6.91
C MET A 146 3.12 6.06 7.23
N GLU A 147 4.00 6.86 7.83
CA GLU A 147 5.25 6.37 8.39
C GLU A 147 4.98 5.76 9.76
N PHE A 148 5.50 4.57 10.00
CA PHE A 148 5.49 3.97 11.34
C PHE A 148 6.90 3.55 11.75
N LYS A 149 7.17 3.64 13.06
CA LYS A 149 8.46 3.23 13.62
C LYS A 149 8.50 1.71 13.70
N ARG A 150 9.57 1.12 13.17
CA ARG A 150 9.82 -0.32 13.29
C ARG A 150 9.94 -0.72 14.76
N THR A 151 9.10 -1.67 15.17
CA THR A 151 9.18 -2.29 16.50
C THR A 151 10.30 -3.33 16.50
N LYS A 152 11.26 -3.22 17.43
CA LYS A 152 12.16 -4.32 17.77
C LYS A 152 11.44 -5.20 18.78
N LEU A 153 11.32 -6.49 18.48
CA LEU A 153 10.60 -7.45 19.31
C LEU A 153 11.39 -8.75 19.38
N ASP A 154 11.57 -9.26 20.60
CA ASP A 154 12.23 -10.53 20.87
C ASP A 154 11.13 -11.59 21.05
N LEU A 155 10.82 -12.34 19.98
CA LEU A 155 9.69 -13.27 20.00
C LEU A 155 9.84 -14.36 21.07
N HIS A 156 11.07 -14.79 21.35
CA HIS A 156 11.35 -15.78 22.41
C HIS A 156 11.01 -15.25 23.80
N LEU A 157 11.03 -13.94 24.01
CA LEU A 157 10.70 -13.37 25.32
C LEU A 157 9.21 -13.06 25.45
N TYR A 158 8.60 -12.57 24.37
CA TYR A 158 7.26 -11.99 24.41
C TYR A 158 6.13 -12.99 24.11
N TYR A 159 6.43 -14.16 23.53
CA TYR A 159 5.44 -15.17 23.18
C TYR A 159 5.89 -16.56 23.60
N GLU A 160 4.96 -17.52 23.58
CA GLU A 160 5.25 -18.92 23.81
C GLU A 160 6.07 -19.53 22.65
N ASP A 161 6.82 -20.58 22.95
CA ASP A 161 7.84 -21.12 22.04
C ASP A 161 7.22 -21.74 20.75
N ASP A 162 5.96 -22.16 20.81
CA ASP A 162 5.21 -22.70 19.66
C ASP A 162 5.02 -21.64 18.56
N PHE A 163 4.94 -20.36 18.94
CA PHE A 163 4.69 -19.26 18.03
C PHE A 163 5.79 -19.05 16.99
N LEU A 164 7.04 -19.40 17.31
CA LEU A 164 8.18 -19.12 16.44
C LEU A 164 8.06 -19.81 15.08
N SER A 165 7.57 -21.05 15.08
CA SER A 165 7.31 -21.81 13.87
C SER A 165 6.23 -21.15 13.00
N ILE A 166 5.23 -20.55 13.65
CA ILE A 166 4.12 -19.87 13.00
C ILE A 166 4.55 -18.49 12.48
N ASP A 167 5.37 -17.71 13.21
CA ASP A 167 5.98 -16.47 12.70
C ASP A 167 6.78 -16.74 11.43
N GLN A 168 7.60 -17.80 11.42
CA GLN A 168 8.39 -18.16 10.25
C GLN A 168 7.51 -18.50 9.04
N LEU A 169 6.42 -19.25 9.25
CA LEU A 169 5.45 -19.56 8.20
C LEU A 169 4.77 -18.29 7.67
N ILE A 170 4.25 -17.45 8.56
CA ILE A 170 3.59 -16.18 8.23
C ILE A 170 4.55 -15.28 7.45
N TYR A 171 5.75 -15.06 7.98
CA TYR A 171 6.76 -14.20 7.37
C TYR A 171 7.19 -14.71 6.00
N LYS A 172 7.36 -16.03 5.83
CA LYS A 172 7.71 -16.64 4.54
C LYS A 172 6.60 -16.40 3.54
N ARG A 173 5.37 -16.83 3.86
CA ARG A 173 4.21 -16.78 2.95
C ARG A 173 3.88 -15.33 2.55
N LEU A 174 3.87 -14.40 3.50
CA LEU A 174 3.58 -12.99 3.22
C LEU A 174 4.67 -12.27 2.40
N ASN A 175 5.88 -12.83 2.30
CA ASN A 175 6.94 -12.28 1.42
C ASN A 175 7.07 -13.02 0.09
N THR A 176 6.32 -14.09 -0.14
CA THR A 176 6.31 -14.81 -1.41
C THR A 176 5.46 -14.03 -2.41
N ASP A 177 6.04 -13.59 -3.51
CA ASP A 177 5.29 -12.93 -4.59
C ASP A 177 4.25 -13.87 -5.20
N GLU A 178 3.13 -13.31 -5.67
CA GLU A 178 2.03 -14.06 -6.30
C GLU A 178 1.38 -15.12 -5.38
N ASP A 179 1.56 -14.96 -4.07
CA ASP A 179 0.91 -15.80 -3.06
C ASP A 179 -0.41 -15.18 -2.59
N LYS A 180 -1.31 -16.03 -2.10
CA LYS A 180 -2.65 -15.65 -1.65
C LYS A 180 -3.03 -16.33 -0.34
N GLY A 181 -4.08 -15.81 0.29
CA GLY A 181 -4.71 -16.41 1.46
C GLY A 181 -4.71 -15.51 2.69
N ILE A 182 -5.19 -16.08 3.80
CA ILE A 182 -5.56 -15.36 5.02
C ILE A 182 -4.70 -15.80 6.20
N VAL A 183 -4.22 -14.84 6.96
CA VAL A 183 -3.60 -15.03 8.28
C VAL A 183 -4.61 -14.57 9.34
N LEU A 184 -4.96 -15.47 10.27
CA LEU A 184 -5.87 -15.18 11.38
C LEU A 184 -5.09 -15.16 12.70
N LEU A 185 -5.09 -14.00 13.38
CA LEU A 185 -4.37 -13.77 14.63
C LEU A 185 -5.36 -13.38 15.73
N HIS A 186 -5.54 -14.22 16.74
CA HIS A 186 -6.58 -13.97 17.76
C HIS A 186 -6.12 -14.22 19.18
N GLY A 187 -6.93 -13.86 20.16
CA GLY A 187 -6.63 -14.10 21.57
C GLY A 187 -7.04 -12.93 22.46
N LEU A 188 -6.81 -13.05 23.76
CA LEU A 188 -7.31 -12.07 24.73
C LEU A 188 -6.73 -10.65 24.49
N PRO A 189 -7.43 -9.58 24.90
CA PRO A 189 -6.83 -8.25 25.00
C PRO A 189 -5.53 -8.29 25.82
N GLY A 190 -4.55 -7.47 25.46
CA GLY A 190 -3.27 -7.40 26.18
C GLY A 190 -2.27 -8.53 25.90
N THR A 191 -2.56 -9.51 25.04
CA THR A 191 -1.62 -10.59 24.66
C THR A 191 -0.66 -10.22 23.53
N GLY A 192 -0.65 -8.95 23.10
CA GLY A 192 0.38 -8.41 22.20
C GLY A 192 0.17 -8.64 20.70
N LYS A 193 -1.06 -8.91 20.24
CA LYS A 193 -1.42 -9.06 18.81
C LYS A 193 -0.95 -7.86 17.95
N THR A 194 -1.36 -6.65 18.33
CA THR A 194 -0.97 -5.40 17.63
C THR A 194 0.53 -5.16 17.68
N THR A 195 1.20 -5.51 18.79
CA THR A 195 2.66 -5.41 18.92
C THR A 195 3.37 -6.34 17.93
N TYR A 196 2.91 -7.59 17.82
CA TYR A 196 3.40 -8.54 16.82
C TYR A 196 3.14 -8.04 15.40
N LEU A 197 1.94 -7.55 15.11
CA LEU A 197 1.59 -7.04 13.79
C LEU A 197 2.51 -5.90 13.34
N ARG A 198 2.78 -4.92 14.22
CA ARG A 198 3.76 -3.85 13.97
C ARG A 198 5.16 -4.37 13.71
N TYR A 199 5.60 -5.38 14.48
CA TYR A 199 6.89 -6.06 14.26
C TYR A 199 6.94 -6.77 12.91
N LEU A 200 5.89 -7.50 12.54
CA LEU A 200 5.75 -8.24 11.29
C LEU A 200 5.77 -7.30 10.09
N ILE A 201 4.89 -6.29 10.05
CA ILE A 201 4.81 -5.29 8.98
C ILE A 201 6.17 -4.60 8.77
N GLY A 202 6.89 -4.30 9.86
CA GLY A 202 8.25 -3.74 9.81
C GLY A 202 9.33 -4.65 9.21
N ARG A 203 9.03 -5.93 8.92
CA ARG A 203 9.92 -6.90 8.27
C ARG A 203 9.46 -7.25 6.85
N LEU A 204 8.22 -6.96 6.48
CA LEU A 204 7.65 -7.31 5.18
C LEU A 204 8.25 -6.45 4.06
N LYS A 205 8.40 -7.05 2.88
CA LYS A 205 8.90 -6.38 1.67
C LYS A 205 7.78 -5.96 0.70
N LYS A 206 6.61 -6.59 0.83
CA LYS A 206 5.40 -6.26 0.06
C LYS A 206 4.77 -4.97 0.58
N ARG A 207 3.99 -4.31 -0.29
CA ARG A 207 3.20 -3.14 0.09
C ARG A 207 2.08 -3.60 1.02
N VAL A 208 1.91 -2.88 2.13
CA VAL A 208 0.89 -3.16 3.14
C VAL A 208 -0.15 -2.05 3.11
N LEU A 209 -1.42 -2.44 2.93
CA LEU A 209 -2.58 -1.57 2.97
C LEU A 209 -3.32 -1.83 4.29
N PHE A 210 -3.59 -0.79 5.05
CA PHE A 210 -4.33 -0.87 6.29
C PHE A 210 -5.78 -0.43 6.08
N LEU A 211 -6.71 -1.26 6.53
CA LEU A 211 -8.13 -1.03 6.40
C LEU A 211 -8.73 -0.80 7.78
N SER A 212 -9.54 0.23 7.90
CA SER A 212 -10.46 0.31 9.03
C SER A 212 -11.55 -0.77 8.89
N PRO A 213 -12.14 -1.24 10.00
CA PRO A 213 -13.24 -2.21 9.95
C PRO A 213 -14.42 -1.75 9.07
N ALA A 214 -14.68 -0.44 9.01
CA ALA A 214 -15.75 0.13 8.19
C ALA A 214 -15.45 -0.03 6.68
N VAL A 215 -14.23 0.25 6.25
CA VAL A 215 -13.81 0.11 4.84
C VAL A 215 -13.76 -1.35 4.43
N ALA A 216 -13.28 -2.22 5.31
CA ALA A 216 -13.16 -3.65 5.04
C ALA A 216 -14.51 -4.36 4.80
N ARG A 217 -15.63 -3.82 5.30
CA ARG A 217 -16.98 -4.35 4.94
C ARG A 217 -17.29 -4.18 3.45
N ASN A 218 -16.73 -3.16 2.83
CA ASN A 218 -16.99 -2.74 1.45
C ASN A 218 -15.89 -3.16 0.48
N ILE A 219 -15.04 -4.11 0.87
CA ILE A 219 -13.85 -4.53 0.12
C ILE A 219 -14.11 -5.12 -1.28
N MET A 220 -15.36 -5.46 -1.60
CA MET A 220 -15.79 -5.95 -2.92
C MET A 220 -16.53 -4.89 -3.76
N GLN A 221 -16.58 -3.63 -3.30
CA GLN A 221 -17.10 -2.55 -4.14
C GLN A 221 -16.16 -2.29 -5.33
N PRO A 222 -16.68 -1.93 -6.52
CA PRO A 222 -15.88 -1.74 -7.72
C PRO A 222 -14.66 -0.83 -7.50
N GLU A 223 -14.84 0.27 -6.78
CA GLU A 223 -13.79 1.25 -6.49
C GLU A 223 -12.64 0.63 -5.67
N PHE A 224 -12.96 -0.32 -4.78
CA PHE A 224 -11.95 -1.04 -4.01
C PHE A 224 -11.25 -2.09 -4.87
N ILE A 225 -11.98 -2.75 -5.76
CA ILE A 225 -11.39 -3.71 -6.70
C ILE A 225 -10.43 -2.99 -7.65
N ASP A 226 -10.80 -1.84 -8.20
CA ASP A 226 -9.92 -1.01 -9.04
C ASP A 226 -8.65 -0.63 -8.28
N LEU A 227 -8.79 -0.21 -7.02
CA LEU A 227 -7.64 0.05 -6.14
C LEU A 227 -6.73 -1.18 -6.00
N LEU A 228 -7.28 -2.40 -5.85
CA LEU A 228 -6.49 -3.62 -5.78
C LEU A 228 -5.86 -4.01 -7.13
N ILE A 229 -6.53 -3.72 -8.25
CA ILE A 229 -5.99 -3.95 -9.60
C ILE A 229 -4.78 -3.06 -9.83
N ASP A 230 -4.84 -1.80 -9.42
CA ASP A 230 -3.71 -0.86 -9.48
C ASP A 230 -2.60 -1.20 -8.47
N ASN A 231 -2.91 -2.04 -7.48
CA ASN A 231 -2.02 -2.43 -6.39
C ASN A 231 -2.01 -3.95 -6.18
N PRO A 232 -1.55 -4.74 -7.17
CA PRO A 232 -1.49 -6.19 -7.06
C PRO A 232 -0.34 -6.63 -6.15
N ASN A 233 -0.37 -7.89 -5.70
CA ASN A 233 0.67 -8.48 -4.85
C ASN A 233 0.87 -7.69 -3.54
N THR A 234 -0.25 -7.33 -2.88
CA THR A 234 -0.28 -6.53 -1.66
C THR A 234 -0.81 -7.32 -0.46
N ILE A 235 -0.51 -6.82 0.74
CA ILE A 235 -1.01 -7.37 2.00
C ILE A 235 -2.04 -6.40 2.57
N LEU A 236 -3.26 -6.88 2.78
CA LEU A 236 -4.33 -6.15 3.46
C LEU A 236 -4.30 -6.49 4.95
N VAL A 237 -4.37 -5.46 5.78
CA VAL A 237 -4.38 -5.60 7.24
C VAL A 237 -5.69 -5.03 7.77
N ILE A 238 -6.43 -5.87 8.49
CA ILE A 238 -7.70 -5.53 9.13
C ILE A 238 -7.54 -5.80 10.63
N GLU A 239 -7.38 -4.73 11.41
CA GLU A 239 -7.44 -4.83 12.87
C GLU A 239 -8.88 -4.89 13.36
N ASP A 240 -9.11 -5.48 14.53
CA ASP A 240 -10.43 -5.67 15.15
C ASP A 240 -11.51 -6.18 14.16
N ALA A 241 -11.16 -7.28 13.50
CA ALA A 241 -11.92 -7.87 12.41
C ALA A 241 -13.13 -8.71 12.86
N GLU A 242 -13.50 -8.68 14.15
CA GLU A 242 -14.63 -9.43 14.73
C GLU A 242 -15.90 -9.29 13.88
N ASN A 243 -16.25 -8.06 13.51
CA ASN A 243 -17.47 -7.76 12.75
C ASN A 243 -17.43 -8.19 11.27
N ILE A 244 -16.30 -8.71 10.78
CA ILE A 244 -16.08 -9.08 9.38
C ILE A 244 -15.95 -10.59 9.23
N ILE A 245 -15.30 -11.25 10.19
CA ILE A 245 -14.98 -12.69 10.13
C ILE A 245 -15.98 -13.57 10.89
N MET A 246 -16.76 -12.99 11.82
CA MET A 246 -17.71 -13.76 12.61
C MET A 246 -18.93 -14.13 11.79
N ASP A 247 -19.32 -15.40 11.91
CA ASP A 247 -20.56 -15.91 11.36
C ASP A 247 -21.70 -15.58 12.32
N ARG A 248 -22.66 -14.74 11.90
CA ARG A 248 -23.88 -14.56 12.69
C ARG A 248 -25.11 -14.50 11.80
N LYS A 249 -25.86 -15.61 11.88
CA LYS A 249 -27.27 -15.91 11.59
C LYS A 249 -28.32 -14.78 11.78
N THR A 250 -27.96 -13.53 12.01
CA THR A 250 -28.85 -12.46 12.49
C THR A 250 -28.79 -11.16 11.68
N THR A 251 -27.76 -10.94 10.85
CA THR A 251 -27.68 -9.77 9.95
C THR A 251 -27.07 -10.21 8.64
N GLY A 252 -27.83 -10.16 7.54
CA GLY A 252 -27.47 -10.67 6.21
C GLY A 252 -26.31 -9.95 5.50
N ASN A 253 -25.14 -9.83 6.15
CA ASN A 253 -23.98 -9.13 5.62
C ASN A 253 -23.01 -10.06 4.89
N SER A 254 -22.60 -9.60 3.71
CA SER A 254 -21.70 -10.20 2.72
C SER A 254 -20.21 -10.20 3.09
N SER A 255 -19.84 -9.76 4.29
CA SER A 255 -18.44 -9.41 4.62
C SER A 255 -17.49 -10.62 4.70
N VAL A 256 -17.94 -11.79 5.16
CA VAL A 256 -17.14 -13.02 5.13
C VAL A 256 -16.92 -13.47 3.68
N SER A 257 -17.99 -13.52 2.88
CA SER A 257 -17.93 -13.88 1.46
C SER A 257 -16.96 -12.98 0.69
N ASN A 258 -16.89 -11.70 1.05
CA ASN A 258 -15.95 -10.75 0.47
C ASN A 258 -14.48 -11.15 0.73
N LEU A 259 -14.14 -11.56 1.95
CA LEU A 259 -12.80 -12.10 2.26
C LEU A 259 -12.52 -13.44 1.57
N LEU A 260 -13.55 -14.28 1.42
CA LEU A 260 -13.43 -15.55 0.70
C LEU A 260 -13.07 -15.33 -0.78
N ASN A 261 -13.72 -14.37 -1.44
CA ASN A 261 -13.46 -14.04 -2.85
C ASN A 261 -12.06 -13.45 -3.09
N LEU A 262 -11.45 -12.83 -2.06
CA LEU A 262 -10.09 -12.29 -2.14
C LEU A 262 -9.00 -13.31 -1.78
N SER A 263 -9.36 -14.36 -1.05
CA SER A 263 -8.42 -15.40 -0.62
C SER A 263 -8.40 -16.61 -1.54
N ASP A 264 -9.42 -16.77 -2.39
CA ASP A 264 -9.63 -17.93 -3.24
C ASP A 264 -10.42 -17.56 -4.51
N GLY A 265 -10.22 -18.34 -5.58
CA GLY A 265 -10.85 -18.12 -6.87
C GLY A 265 -10.13 -17.14 -7.82
N LEU A 266 -10.77 -16.86 -8.96
CA LEU A 266 -10.16 -16.14 -10.08
C LEU A 266 -9.70 -14.72 -9.72
N LEU A 267 -10.46 -13.98 -8.90
CA LEU A 267 -10.05 -12.65 -8.45
C LEU A 267 -8.79 -12.71 -7.58
N ALA A 268 -8.71 -13.68 -6.68
CA ALA A 268 -7.53 -13.89 -5.86
C ALA A 268 -6.29 -14.23 -6.71
N ASP A 269 -6.46 -15.02 -7.79
CA ASP A 269 -5.38 -15.37 -8.73
C ASP A 269 -4.91 -14.17 -9.57
N CYS A 270 -5.80 -13.24 -9.91
CA CYS A 270 -5.44 -12.03 -10.64
C CYS A 270 -4.76 -10.98 -9.74
N LEU A 271 -5.27 -10.80 -8.52
CA LEU A 271 -4.83 -9.72 -7.63
C LEU A 271 -3.64 -10.12 -6.76
N ASN A 272 -3.49 -11.42 -6.45
CA ASN A 272 -2.45 -11.96 -5.56
C ASN A 272 -2.43 -11.28 -4.20
N VAL A 273 -3.62 -11.12 -3.60
CA VAL A 273 -3.82 -10.42 -2.34
C VAL A 273 -3.72 -11.39 -1.16
N GLN A 274 -3.01 -10.97 -0.12
CA GLN A 274 -2.95 -11.67 1.16
C GLN A 274 -3.63 -10.83 2.23
N VAL A 275 -4.34 -11.45 3.16
CA VAL A 275 -5.10 -10.74 4.19
C VAL A 275 -4.61 -11.14 5.58
N ILE A 276 -4.40 -10.18 6.46
CA ILE A 276 -4.15 -10.40 7.89
C ILE A 276 -5.34 -9.83 8.67
N CYS A 277 -6.01 -10.67 9.45
CA CYS A 277 -7.06 -10.26 10.36
C CYS A 277 -6.63 -10.47 11.81
N THR A 278 -6.83 -9.46 12.66
CA THR A 278 -6.69 -9.60 14.12
C THR A 278 -8.02 -9.46 14.83
N PHE A 279 -8.27 -10.22 15.90
CA PHE A 279 -9.51 -10.15 16.68
C PHE A 279 -9.34 -10.71 18.10
N ASN A 280 -10.26 -10.41 19.02
CA ASN A 280 -10.16 -10.76 20.43
C ASN A 280 -11.01 -11.96 20.85
N SER A 281 -11.96 -12.37 20.00
CA SER A 281 -12.93 -13.41 20.33
C SER A 281 -12.44 -14.83 20.03
N ASP A 282 -13.18 -15.80 20.57
CA ASP A 282 -12.96 -17.23 20.36
C ASP A 282 -13.15 -17.61 18.88
N ILE A 283 -12.28 -18.50 18.40
CA ILE A 283 -12.26 -18.99 17.02
C ILE A 283 -13.54 -19.72 16.62
N SER A 284 -14.26 -20.31 17.58
CA SER A 284 -15.54 -20.99 17.36
C SER A 284 -16.62 -20.09 16.75
N GLN A 285 -16.45 -18.77 16.83
CA GLN A 285 -17.38 -17.80 16.26
C GLN A 285 -17.10 -17.45 14.78
N ILE A 286 -16.05 -18.03 14.19
CA ILE A 286 -15.63 -17.73 12.81
C ILE A 286 -16.27 -18.71 11.84
N ASP A 287 -16.61 -18.21 10.66
CA ASP A 287 -17.07 -19.04 9.55
C ASP A 287 -16.01 -20.11 9.18
N SER A 288 -16.41 -21.38 9.29
CA SER A 288 -15.59 -22.53 8.94
C SER A 288 -15.05 -22.51 7.49
N ALA A 289 -15.69 -21.78 6.57
CA ALA A 289 -15.26 -21.61 5.19
C ALA A 289 -13.90 -20.89 5.08
N LEU A 290 -13.55 -20.04 6.05
CA LEU A 290 -12.24 -19.37 6.15
C LEU A 290 -11.12 -20.34 6.59
N LEU A 291 -11.48 -21.40 7.31
CA LEU A 291 -10.53 -22.38 7.87
C LEU A 291 -10.15 -23.49 6.89
N ARG A 292 -10.67 -23.46 5.67
CA ARG A 292 -10.39 -24.49 4.65
C ARG A 292 -8.94 -24.41 4.17
N LYS A 293 -8.35 -25.59 3.96
CA LYS A 293 -7.03 -25.73 3.33
C LYS A 293 -7.05 -25.07 1.94
N GLY A 294 -6.02 -24.30 1.63
CA GLY A 294 -5.92 -23.51 0.38
C GLY A 294 -6.28 -22.04 0.56
N ARG A 295 -7.05 -21.67 1.59
CA ARG A 295 -7.40 -20.27 1.91
C ARG A 295 -6.59 -19.73 3.07
N LEU A 296 -6.34 -20.57 4.07
CA LEU A 296 -5.64 -20.19 5.28
C LEU A 296 -4.12 -20.36 5.12
N ILE A 297 -3.37 -19.28 5.33
CA ILE A 297 -1.92 -19.27 5.43
C ILE A 297 -1.49 -19.77 6.81
N ALA A 298 -2.04 -19.16 7.85
CA ALA A 298 -1.72 -19.48 9.23
C ALA A 298 -2.86 -19.03 10.15
N LYS A 299 -2.96 -19.70 11.30
CA LYS A 299 -3.83 -19.32 12.41
C LYS A 299 -3.02 -19.41 13.69
N TYR A 300 -3.13 -18.42 14.56
CA TYR A 300 -2.52 -18.44 15.88
C TYR A 300 -3.38 -17.78 16.95
N GLU A 301 -3.43 -18.42 18.12
CA GLU A 301 -4.06 -17.89 19.32
C GLU A 301 -2.99 -17.35 20.29
N PHE A 302 -2.96 -16.04 20.48
CA PHE A 302 -2.19 -15.35 21.49
C PHE A 302 -2.85 -15.51 22.85
N GLY A 303 -2.40 -16.52 23.59
CA GLY A 303 -2.80 -16.78 24.96
C GLY A 303 -2.06 -15.94 26.00
N LYS A 304 -2.34 -16.24 27.28
CA LYS A 304 -1.51 -15.78 28.40
C LYS A 304 -0.16 -16.48 28.35
N LEU A 305 0.89 -15.77 28.77
CA LEU A 305 2.20 -16.37 28.99
C LEU A 305 2.13 -17.37 30.15
N SER A 306 2.81 -18.49 29.98
CA SER A 306 3.11 -19.43 31.06
C SER A 306 3.82 -18.72 32.21
N VAL A 307 3.73 -19.28 33.42
CA VAL A 307 4.36 -18.70 34.61
C VAL A 307 5.86 -18.46 34.38
N ASP A 308 6.54 -19.41 33.74
CA ASP A 308 7.97 -19.31 33.48
C ASP A 308 8.29 -18.21 32.45
N LYS A 309 7.53 -18.11 31.36
CA LYS A 309 7.69 -17.00 30.40
C LYS A 309 7.38 -15.65 31.01
N ALA A 310 6.30 -15.55 31.77
CA ALA A 310 5.92 -14.33 32.45
C ALA A 310 7.00 -13.87 33.44
N ARG A 311 7.61 -14.80 34.20
CA ARG A 311 8.77 -14.52 35.07
C ARG A 311 10.00 -14.06 34.28
N GLN A 312 10.31 -14.70 33.15
CA GLN A 312 11.43 -14.30 32.29
C GLN A 312 11.24 -12.87 31.75
N LEU A 313 10.06 -12.57 31.21
CA LEU A 313 9.72 -11.24 30.70
C LEU A 313 9.76 -10.20 31.82
N SER A 314 9.12 -10.48 32.96
CA SER A 314 9.11 -9.62 34.15
C SER A 314 10.52 -9.29 34.65
N GLY A 315 11.36 -10.32 34.80
CA GLY A 315 12.74 -10.18 35.26
C GLY A 315 13.61 -9.38 34.29
N LYS A 316 13.41 -9.53 32.98
CA LYS A 316 14.12 -8.74 31.95
C LYS A 316 13.74 -7.25 31.98
N GLN A 317 12.56 -6.92 32.49
CA GLN A 317 12.15 -5.52 32.76
C GLN A 317 12.60 -5.00 34.13
N GLY A 318 13.23 -5.84 34.96
CA GLY A 318 13.70 -5.47 36.30
C GLY A 318 12.62 -5.49 37.38
N PHE A 319 11.44 -6.05 37.10
CA PHE A 319 10.38 -6.18 38.09
C PHE A 319 10.67 -7.32 39.07
N GLN A 320 10.25 -7.14 40.33
CA GLN A 320 10.46 -8.10 41.42
C GLN A 320 9.16 -8.80 41.87
N THR A 321 8.06 -8.55 41.18
CA THR A 321 6.75 -9.12 41.53
C THR A 321 6.77 -10.64 41.39
N LEU A 322 6.22 -11.32 42.39
CA LEU A 322 6.03 -12.77 42.35
C LEU A 322 4.92 -13.11 41.35
N ILE A 323 5.27 -13.86 40.30
CA ILE A 323 4.30 -14.37 39.32
C ILE A 323 4.09 -15.85 39.60
N ASP A 324 2.86 -16.25 39.88
CA ASP A 324 2.44 -17.62 40.24
C ASP A 324 1.33 -18.17 39.34
N LYS A 325 0.79 -17.35 38.43
CA LYS A 325 -0.26 -17.70 37.48
C LYS A 325 0.08 -17.22 36.07
N PRO A 326 -0.52 -17.81 35.02
CA PRO A 326 -0.41 -17.29 33.67
C PRO A 326 -0.94 -15.85 33.57
N MET A 327 -0.23 -15.00 32.84
CA MET A 327 -0.53 -13.57 32.70
C MET A 327 -0.41 -13.13 31.24
N THR A 328 -1.23 -12.18 30.82
CA THR A 328 -1.07 -11.50 29.52
C THR A 328 0.20 -10.64 29.52
N ILE A 329 0.69 -10.29 28.34
CA ILE A 329 1.86 -9.40 28.21
C ILE A 329 1.58 -8.05 28.87
N ALA A 330 0.37 -7.50 28.71
CA ALA A 330 -0.02 -6.25 29.35
C ALA A 330 0.03 -6.33 30.89
N GLU A 331 -0.50 -7.41 31.47
CA GLU A 331 -0.42 -7.66 32.92
C GLU A 331 1.04 -7.75 33.41
N VAL A 332 1.93 -8.38 32.62
CA VAL A 332 3.36 -8.51 32.98
C VAL A 332 4.12 -7.19 32.83
N MET A 333 3.78 -6.37 31.84
CA MET A 333 4.51 -5.12 31.54
C MET A 333 4.06 -3.94 32.41
N ASN A 334 2.80 -3.93 32.88
CA ASN A 334 2.19 -2.80 33.57
C ASN A 334 1.86 -3.13 35.04
N GLN A 335 2.75 -3.82 35.75
CA GLN A 335 2.52 -4.32 37.12
C GLN A 335 2.24 -3.24 38.17
N HIS A 336 2.62 -1.99 37.89
CA HIS A 336 2.45 -0.85 38.79
C HIS A 336 1.24 0.02 38.42
N GLU A 337 0.54 -0.27 37.33
CA GLU A 337 -0.64 0.47 36.92
C GLU A 337 -1.90 -0.10 37.59
N PRO A 338 -2.84 0.74 38.04
CA PRO A 338 -4.13 0.26 38.54
C PRO A 338 -4.92 -0.42 37.42
N SER A 339 -5.44 -1.62 37.68
CA SER A 339 -6.37 -2.28 36.76
C SER A 339 -7.76 -1.65 36.86
N PHE A 340 -8.33 -1.28 35.72
CA PHE A 340 -9.70 -0.78 35.60
C PHE A 340 -10.66 -1.82 35.00
N GLU A 341 -10.20 -3.05 34.78
CA GLU A 341 -11.04 -4.12 34.25
C GLU A 341 -12.08 -4.57 35.29
N LYS A 342 -13.36 -4.56 34.90
CA LYS A 342 -14.42 -5.13 35.73
C LYS A 342 -14.23 -6.65 35.78
N GLN A 343 -13.99 -7.21 36.97
CA GLN A 343 -14.15 -8.64 37.17
C GLN A 343 -15.64 -8.98 36.96
N GLU A 344 -15.95 -9.73 35.91
CA GLU A 344 -17.26 -10.36 35.78
C GLU A 344 -17.41 -11.38 36.93
N VAL A 345 -18.14 -10.98 37.97
CA VAL A 345 -18.58 -11.90 39.01
C VAL A 345 -19.54 -12.88 38.32
N THR A 346 -19.08 -14.11 38.11
CA THR A 346 -19.93 -15.19 37.65
C THR A 346 -20.90 -15.52 38.80
N ILE A 347 -22.09 -14.90 38.78
CA ILE A 347 -23.19 -15.25 39.68
C ILE A 347 -23.76 -16.59 39.20
N GLY A 348 -23.07 -17.68 39.55
CA GLY A 348 -23.53 -19.04 39.30
C GLY A 348 -24.35 -19.55 40.48
N PHE A 349 -25.67 -19.68 40.31
CA PHE A 349 -26.48 -20.52 41.18
C PHE A 349 -26.05 -21.99 40.98
N ARG A 350 -25.12 -22.49 41.80
CA ARG A 350 -24.97 -23.93 42.00
C ARG A 350 -26.11 -24.40 42.89
N ALA A 351 -27.24 -24.75 42.30
CA ALA A 351 -28.23 -25.59 42.95
C ALA A 351 -27.58 -26.97 43.18
N GLY A 352 -27.07 -27.19 44.39
CA GLY A 352 -26.65 -28.51 44.82
C GLY A 352 -27.87 -29.42 44.95
N PHE A 353 -28.15 -30.23 43.93
CA PHE A 353 -28.92 -31.44 44.15
C PHE A 353 -28.01 -32.47 44.81
N LYS A 354 -28.22 -32.67 46.12
CA LYS A 354 -27.80 -33.87 46.83
C LYS A 354 -28.94 -34.89 46.73
N MET A 355 -28.56 -36.07 46.24
CA MET A 355 -29.31 -37.33 46.07
C MET A 355 -30.40 -37.36 44.99
#